data_AF-A0A482DEX7-F1
#
_entry.id   AF-A0A482DEX7-F1
#
_cell.length_a   1.000
_cell.length_b   1.000
_cell.length_c   1.000
_cell.angle_alpha   90.00
_cell.angle_beta   90.00
_cell.angle_gamma   90.00
#
_symmetry.space_group_name_H-M   'P 1'
#
loop_
_entity.id
_entity.type
_entity.pdbx_description
1 polymer ?
#
loop_
_entity_poly.entity_id
_entity_poly.type
_entity_poly.pdbx_seq_one_letter_code
_entity_poly.pdbx_strand_id
1 'polypeptide(L)'
;MTKKDQLDFEQCKELLYRIVDEKLDIPLEYFLSNIKTRELANTRRVVVKILKMNFPNSKVETLGKAVNRNHANVCVQLKKHEDLIYSDKIYASLFHKINDEFFLIYKKDDTDYIDYLRKNKSILEDKLKYINLQISEIENK
;
A
#
# COMPACT_ATOMS: atom_id res chain seq x y z
N MET A 1 13.91 -8.81 -22.53
CA MET A 1 13.59 -8.58 -21.10
C MET A 1 13.66 -9.90 -20.36
N THR A 2 14.71 -10.12 -19.60
CA THR A 2 14.92 -11.30 -18.76
C THR A 2 14.04 -11.23 -17.52
N LYS A 3 13.40 -12.35 -17.18
CA LYS A 3 12.41 -12.61 -16.10
C LYS A 3 12.88 -12.37 -14.65
N LYS A 4 13.88 -11.52 -14.40
CA LYS A 4 14.64 -11.53 -13.13
C LYS A 4 14.15 -10.57 -12.04
N ASP A 5 13.16 -9.70 -12.33
CA ASP A 5 12.92 -8.50 -11.51
C ASP A 5 11.52 -8.43 -10.85
N GLN A 6 10.79 -9.54 -10.73
CA GLN A 6 9.55 -9.57 -9.95
C GLN A 6 9.76 -10.28 -8.63
N LEU A 7 9.45 -9.58 -7.53
CA LEU A 7 9.40 -10.19 -6.20
C LEU A 7 8.44 -11.39 -6.22
N ASP A 8 8.85 -12.49 -5.62
CA ASP A 8 7.99 -13.64 -5.42
C ASP A 8 6.94 -13.39 -4.30
N PHE A 9 6.05 -14.35 -4.11
CA PHE A 9 4.96 -14.21 -3.13
C PHE A 9 5.46 -13.95 -1.70
N GLU A 10 6.51 -14.66 -1.28
CA GLU A 10 7.04 -14.54 0.08
C GLU A 10 7.73 -13.18 0.26
N GLN A 11 8.51 -12.75 -0.73
CA GLN A 11 9.13 -11.43 -0.72
C GLN A 11 8.11 -10.29 -0.68
N CYS A 12 7.01 -10.39 -1.46
CA CYS A 12 5.92 -9.42 -1.38
C CYS A 12 5.22 -9.40 -0.02
N LYS A 13 5.00 -10.59 0.56
CA LYS A 13 4.37 -10.75 1.86
C LYS A 13 5.23 -10.12 2.97
N GLU A 14 6.53 -10.39 2.99
CA GLU A 14 7.46 -9.78 3.95
C GLU A 14 7.56 -8.25 3.78
N LEU A 15 7.55 -7.76 2.54
CA LEU A 15 7.50 -6.32 2.26
C LEU A 15 6.23 -5.68 2.84
N LEU A 16 5.07 -6.31 2.66
CA LEU A 16 3.82 -5.81 3.22
C LEU A 16 3.81 -5.84 4.75
N TYR A 17 4.42 -6.84 5.38
CA TYR A 17 4.60 -6.87 6.83
C TYR A 17 5.41 -5.68 7.33
N ARG A 18 6.53 -5.38 6.67
CA ARG A 18 7.35 -4.21 7.00
C ARG A 18 6.60 -2.90 6.83
N ILE A 19 5.82 -2.75 5.75
CA ILE A 19 4.99 -1.55 5.55
C ILE A 19 3.96 -1.39 6.67
N VAL A 20 3.29 -2.48 7.06
CA VAL A 20 2.33 -2.46 8.16
C VAL A 20 2.99 -2.07 9.48
N ASP A 21 4.15 -2.64 9.78
CA ASP A 21 4.92 -2.35 10.99
C ASP A 21 5.41 -0.89 11.00
N GLU A 22 6.18 -0.48 9.98
CA GLU A 22 6.86 0.81 9.93
C GLU A 22 5.90 2.00 9.66
N LYS A 23 4.85 1.81 8.84
CA LYS A 23 3.99 2.93 8.40
C LYS A 23 2.70 3.07 9.18
N LEU A 24 2.24 1.99 9.81
CA LEU A 24 1.02 1.99 10.62
C LEU A 24 1.28 1.82 12.11
N ASP A 25 2.53 1.56 12.53
CA ASP A 25 2.88 1.29 13.92
C ASP A 25 2.09 0.08 14.47
N ILE A 26 1.94 -0.95 13.62
CA ILE A 26 1.23 -2.19 13.96
C ILE A 26 2.25 -3.33 13.96
N PRO A 27 2.73 -3.76 15.14
CA PRO A 27 3.66 -4.88 15.25
C PRO A 27 3.13 -6.13 14.56
N LEU A 28 4.01 -6.89 13.89
CA LEU A 28 3.61 -8.07 13.11
C LEU A 28 2.82 -9.08 13.95
N GLU A 29 3.20 -9.30 15.20
CA GLU A 29 2.49 -10.18 16.14
C GLU A 29 1.05 -9.73 16.37
N TYR A 30 0.85 -8.41 16.50
CA TYR A 30 -0.46 -7.81 16.67
C TYR A 30 -1.27 -7.89 15.37
N PHE A 31 -0.63 -7.65 14.22
CA PHE A 31 -1.21 -7.86 12.90
C PHE A 31 -1.66 -9.31 12.69
N LEU A 32 -0.88 -10.32 13.09
CA LEU A 32 -1.23 -11.74 12.91
C LEU A 32 -2.14 -12.30 14.01
N SER A 33 -2.37 -11.55 15.09
CA SER A 33 -3.24 -11.94 16.20
C SER A 33 -4.70 -12.21 15.77
N ASN A 34 -5.53 -12.76 16.65
CA ASN A 34 -6.97 -12.95 16.41
C ASN A 34 -7.83 -11.72 16.77
N ILE A 35 -7.22 -10.61 17.14
CA ILE A 35 -7.93 -9.38 17.55
C ILE A 35 -8.68 -8.78 16.35
N LYS A 36 -9.92 -8.34 16.58
CA LYS A 36 -10.87 -7.91 15.54
C LYS A 36 -11.21 -6.41 15.60
N THR A 37 -10.27 -5.55 15.99
CA THR A 37 -10.46 -4.11 15.85
C THR A 37 -10.68 -3.76 14.38
N ARG A 38 -11.45 -2.69 14.13
CA ARG A 38 -11.75 -2.23 12.77
C ARG A 38 -10.46 -1.97 11.98
N GLU A 39 -9.48 -1.34 12.63
CA GLU A 39 -8.15 -1.07 12.09
C GLU A 39 -7.46 -2.36 11.62
N LEU A 40 -7.23 -3.33 12.51
CA LEU A 40 -6.55 -4.58 12.15
C LEU A 40 -7.32 -5.37 11.08
N ALA A 41 -8.66 -5.39 11.15
CA ALA A 41 -9.47 -6.07 10.16
C ALA A 41 -9.35 -5.41 8.78
N ASN A 42 -9.28 -4.08 8.74
CA ASN A 42 -9.08 -3.32 7.51
C ASN A 42 -7.65 -3.50 6.97
N THR A 43 -6.63 -3.44 7.83
CA THR A 43 -5.22 -3.64 7.43
C THR A 43 -5.01 -5.03 6.82
N ARG A 44 -5.49 -6.09 7.46
CA ARG A 44 -5.42 -7.46 6.90
C ARG A 44 -6.12 -7.56 5.55
N ARG A 45 -7.29 -6.93 5.41
CA ARG A 45 -8.04 -6.89 4.16
C ARG A 45 -7.24 -6.23 3.04
N VAL A 46 -6.58 -5.11 3.34
CA VAL A 46 -5.70 -4.42 2.38
C VAL A 46 -4.55 -5.33 1.96
N VAL A 47 -3.83 -5.94 2.92
CA VAL A 47 -2.72 -6.87 2.62
C VAL A 47 -3.17 -8.03 1.73
N VAL A 48 -4.28 -8.69 2.07
CA VAL A 48 -4.86 -9.78 1.26
C VAL A 48 -5.19 -9.31 -0.16
N LYS A 49 -5.78 -8.12 -0.30
CA LYS A 49 -6.14 -7.57 -1.61
C LYS A 49 -4.89 -7.29 -2.46
N ILE A 50 -3.86 -6.66 -1.89
CA ILE A 50 -2.62 -6.35 -2.61
C ILE A 50 -1.93 -7.65 -3.05
N LEU A 51 -1.85 -8.66 -2.18
CA LEU A 51 -1.32 -9.98 -2.55
C LEU A 51 -2.14 -10.63 -3.68
N LYS A 52 -3.48 -10.55 -3.64
CA LYS A 52 -4.34 -11.10 -4.70
C LYS A 52 -4.17 -10.36 -6.03
N MET A 53 -3.96 -9.04 -6.01
CA MET A 53 -3.74 -8.24 -7.22
C MET A 53 -2.41 -8.59 -7.92
N ASN A 54 -1.35 -8.82 -7.14
CA ASN A 54 -0.04 -9.18 -7.68
C ASN A 54 0.09 -10.67 -8.01
N PHE A 55 -0.66 -11.53 -7.32
CA PHE A 55 -0.69 -12.97 -7.55
C PHE A 55 -2.13 -13.46 -7.78
N PRO A 56 -2.72 -13.14 -8.96
CA PRO A 56 -4.12 -13.42 -9.24
C PRO A 56 -4.47 -14.91 -9.20
N ASN A 57 -3.50 -15.79 -9.45
CA ASN A 57 -3.67 -17.24 -9.42
C ASN A 57 -3.40 -17.87 -8.05
N SER A 58 -3.02 -17.08 -7.03
CA SER A 58 -2.83 -17.59 -5.68
C SER A 58 -4.11 -18.17 -5.10
N LYS A 59 -3.97 -19.35 -4.50
CA LYS A 59 -5.03 -20.02 -3.75
C LYS A 59 -5.41 -19.20 -2.53
N VAL A 60 -6.69 -19.26 -2.16
CA VAL A 60 -7.24 -18.51 -1.02
C VAL A 60 -6.57 -18.92 0.29
N GLU A 61 -6.22 -20.20 0.43
CA GLU A 61 -5.49 -20.74 1.57
C GLU A 61 -4.10 -20.13 1.71
N THR A 62 -3.39 -19.89 0.60
CA THR A 62 -2.07 -19.25 0.59
C THR A 62 -2.17 -17.82 1.10
N LEU A 63 -3.18 -17.06 0.63
CA LEU A 63 -3.47 -15.72 1.12
C LEU A 63 -3.87 -15.72 2.60
N GLY A 64 -4.60 -16.74 3.04
CA GLY A 64 -5.01 -16.91 4.42
C GLY A 64 -3.83 -17.12 5.35
N LYS A 65 -2.87 -17.98 4.96
CA LYS A 65 -1.61 -18.18 5.71
C LYS A 65 -0.84 -16.87 5.89
N ALA A 66 -0.78 -16.04 4.86
CA ALA A 66 -0.13 -14.73 4.92
C ALA A 66 -0.77 -13.71 5.87
N VAL A 67 -1.98 -13.94 6.38
CA VAL A 67 -2.60 -13.07 7.40
C VAL A 67 -3.12 -13.84 8.60
N ASN A 68 -2.67 -15.08 8.79
CA ASN A 68 -3.12 -16.02 9.81
C ASN A 68 -4.67 -16.15 9.87
N ARG A 69 -5.30 -16.39 8.71
CA ARG A 69 -6.76 -16.57 8.58
C ARG A 69 -7.11 -17.78 7.72
N ASN A 70 -8.29 -18.34 7.99
CA ASN A 70 -8.85 -19.41 7.18
C ASN A 70 -9.38 -18.90 5.82
N HIS A 71 -9.61 -19.81 4.88
CA HIS A 71 -10.04 -19.48 3.52
C HIS A 71 -11.35 -18.66 3.50
N ALA A 72 -12.33 -19.01 4.34
CA ALA A 72 -13.61 -18.33 4.40
C ALA A 72 -13.46 -16.85 4.80
N ASN A 73 -12.61 -16.56 5.78
CA ASN A 73 -12.29 -15.19 6.18
C ASN A 73 -11.63 -14.40 5.05
N VAL A 74 -10.75 -15.03 4.26
CA VAL A 74 -10.11 -14.38 3.11
C VAL A 74 -11.15 -14.04 2.04
N CYS A 75 -12.07 -14.95 1.72
CA CYS A 75 -13.16 -14.66 0.78
C CYS A 75 -14.01 -13.46 1.24
N VAL A 76 -14.36 -13.42 2.53
CA VAL A 76 -15.10 -12.29 3.12
C VAL A 76 -14.29 -10.99 3.05
N GLN A 77 -12.98 -11.05 3.30
CA GLN A 77 -12.10 -9.89 3.19
C GLN A 77 -12.08 -9.34 1.76
N LEU A 78 -11.88 -10.20 0.75
CA LEU A 78 -11.88 -9.81 -0.65
C LEU A 78 -13.21 -9.18 -1.07
N LYS A 79 -14.34 -9.79 -0.70
CA LYS A 79 -15.66 -9.21 -0.99
C LYS A 79 -15.83 -7.83 -0.31
N LYS A 80 -15.50 -7.73 0.97
CA LYS A 80 -15.60 -6.46 1.70
C LYS A 80 -14.68 -5.37 1.16
N HIS A 81 -13.59 -5.72 0.47
CA HIS A 81 -12.72 -4.72 -0.15
C HIS A 81 -13.50 -3.99 -1.24
N GLU A 82 -14.18 -4.74 -2.12
CA GLU A 82 -15.01 -4.17 -3.20
C GLU A 82 -16.11 -3.26 -2.63
N ASP A 83 -16.74 -3.67 -1.52
CA ASP A 83 -17.78 -2.87 -0.86
C ASP A 83 -17.22 -1.56 -0.28
N LEU A 84 -16.03 -1.59 0.34
CA LEU A 84 -15.49 -0.49 1.13
C LEU A 84 -14.63 0.49 0.35
N ILE A 85 -13.93 0.05 -0.71
CA ILE A 85 -12.97 0.90 -1.42
C ILE A 85 -13.63 2.16 -2.02
N TYR A 86 -14.91 2.09 -2.38
CA TYR A 86 -15.66 3.21 -2.92
C TYR A 86 -16.60 3.90 -1.90
N SER A 87 -16.94 3.23 -0.79
CA SER A 87 -17.94 3.71 0.17
C SER A 87 -17.35 4.26 1.47
N ASP A 88 -16.12 3.85 1.84
CA ASP A 88 -15.47 4.24 3.09
C ASP A 88 -14.14 4.95 2.80
N LYS A 89 -14.13 6.29 2.96
CA LYS A 89 -12.96 7.13 2.72
C LYS A 89 -11.76 6.76 3.59
N ILE A 90 -11.98 6.32 4.83
CA ILE A 90 -10.90 5.94 5.75
C ILE A 90 -10.26 4.64 5.25
N TYR A 91 -11.09 3.67 4.87
CA TYR A 91 -10.60 2.42 4.29
C TYR A 91 -9.85 2.66 2.96
N ALA A 92 -10.40 3.48 2.08
CA ALA A 92 -9.75 3.83 0.81
C ALA A 92 -8.39 4.51 1.02
N SER A 93 -8.32 5.47 1.95
CA SER A 93 -7.06 6.12 2.31
C SER A 93 -6.03 5.12 2.86
N LEU A 94 -6.45 4.16 3.67
CA LEU A 94 -5.58 3.09 4.18
C LEU A 94 -5.07 2.20 3.04
N PHE A 95 -5.94 1.81 2.11
CA PHE A 95 -5.56 1.02 0.94
C PHE A 95 -4.51 1.73 0.10
N HIS A 96 -4.74 2.99 -0.28
CA HIS A 96 -3.80 3.78 -1.06
C HIS A 96 -2.47 3.96 -0.32
N LYS A 97 -2.50 4.29 0.98
CA LYS A 97 -1.28 4.44 1.78
C LYS A 97 -0.39 3.19 1.73
N ILE A 98 -0.94 1.99 1.94
CA ILE A 98 -0.15 0.75 1.88
C ILE A 98 0.25 0.43 0.44
N ASN A 99 -0.68 0.53 -0.52
CA ASN A 99 -0.44 0.14 -1.90
C ASN A 99 0.61 1.01 -2.59
N ASP A 100 0.61 2.32 -2.33
CA ASP A 100 1.57 3.25 -2.91
C ASP A 100 2.98 3.00 -2.36
N GLU A 101 3.11 2.78 -1.05
CA GLU A 101 4.38 2.37 -0.41
C GLU A 101 4.87 1.02 -0.94
N PHE A 102 3.97 0.05 -1.08
CA PHE A 102 4.29 -1.25 -1.67
C PHE A 102 4.80 -1.08 -3.10
N PHE A 103 4.11 -0.29 -3.93
CA PHE A 103 4.48 -0.06 -5.32
C PHE A 103 5.80 0.69 -5.45
N LEU A 104 6.07 1.67 -4.58
CA LEU A 104 7.34 2.40 -4.50
C LEU A 104 8.54 1.48 -4.30
N ILE A 105 8.38 0.45 -3.47
CA ILE A 105 9.45 -0.49 -3.16
C ILE A 105 9.48 -1.64 -4.18
N TYR A 106 8.32 -2.15 -4.57
CA TYR A 106 8.18 -3.22 -5.56
C TYR A 106 8.76 -2.82 -6.93
N LYS A 107 8.68 -1.53 -7.29
CA LYS A 107 9.22 -1.00 -8.55
C LYS A 107 10.55 -0.26 -8.39
N LYS A 108 11.25 -0.37 -7.26
CA LYS A 108 12.45 0.42 -7.02
C LYS A 108 13.64 0.06 -7.93
N ASP A 109 13.55 -1.06 -8.66
CA ASP A 109 14.52 -1.43 -9.71
C ASP A 109 14.13 -0.92 -11.12
N ASP A 110 13.00 -0.26 -11.28
CA ASP A 110 12.62 0.45 -12.52
C ASP A 110 13.23 1.86 -12.48
N THR A 111 14.36 2.06 -13.15
CA THR A 111 15.08 3.34 -13.22
C THR A 111 14.14 4.48 -13.66
N ASP A 112 13.20 4.16 -14.56
CA ASP A 112 12.18 5.06 -15.08
C ASP A 112 11.21 5.58 -14.01
N TYR A 113 10.88 4.79 -12.98
CA TYR A 113 9.96 5.20 -11.94
C TYR A 113 10.62 6.11 -10.90
N ILE A 114 11.89 5.83 -10.55
CA ILE A 114 12.67 6.75 -9.71
C ILE A 114 12.84 8.09 -10.42
N ASP A 115 13.11 8.09 -11.72
CA ASP A 115 13.24 9.33 -12.50
C ASP A 115 11.89 10.05 -12.68
N TYR A 116 10.78 9.32 -12.81
CA TYR A 116 9.43 9.89 -12.76
C TYR A 116 9.17 10.60 -11.42
N LEU A 117 9.47 9.97 -10.29
CA LEU A 117 9.28 10.57 -8.97
C LEU A 117 10.17 11.78 -8.74
N ARG A 118 11.44 11.73 -9.15
CA ARG A 118 12.36 12.88 -9.11
C ARG A 118 11.84 14.05 -9.92
N LYS A 119 11.37 13.79 -11.14
CA LYS A 119 10.84 14.83 -12.04
C LYS A 119 9.58 15.48 -11.46
N ASN A 120 8.66 14.69 -10.91
CA ASN A 120 7.45 15.22 -10.28
C ASN A 120 7.73 15.98 -8.99
N LYS A 121 8.70 15.55 -8.18
CA LYS A 121 9.15 16.28 -6.99
C LYS A 121 9.71 17.66 -7.36
N SER A 122 10.59 17.75 -8.35
CA SER A 122 11.14 19.02 -8.83
C SER A 122 10.06 19.98 -9.33
N ILE A 123 9.08 19.47 -10.10
CA ILE A 123 7.96 20.28 -10.59
C ILE A 123 7.12 20.86 -9.42
N LEU A 124 6.90 20.07 -8.37
CA LEU A 124 6.16 20.52 -7.19
C LEU A 124 6.93 21.56 -6.39
N GLU A 125 8.25 21.39 -6.23
CA GLU A 125 9.12 22.36 -5.56
C GLU A 125 9.17 23.70 -6.30
N ASP A 126 9.26 23.68 -7.64
CA ASP A 126 9.24 24.89 -8.46
C ASP A 126 7.90 25.63 -8.37
N LYS A 127 6.78 24.89 -8.39
CA LYS A 127 5.44 25.48 -8.20
C LYS A 127 5.28 26.12 -6.83
N LEU A 128 5.75 25.46 -5.77
CA LEU A 128 5.76 26.01 -4.41
C LEU A 128 6.59 27.28 -4.32
N LYS A 129 7.78 27.29 -4.92
CA LYS A 129 8.65 28.46 -4.98
C LYS A 129 7.98 29.63 -5.69
N TYR A 130 7.32 29.38 -6.82
CA TYR A 130 6.58 30.41 -7.56
C TYR A 130 5.42 31.00 -6.73
N ILE A 131 4.63 30.15 -6.08
CA ILE A 131 3.52 30.59 -5.22
C ILE A 131 4.04 31.48 -4.07
N ASN A 132 5.14 31.07 -3.41
CA ASN A 132 5.73 31.85 -2.34
C ASN A 132 6.25 33.22 -2.81
N LEU A 133 6.79 33.29 -4.03
CA LEU A 133 7.21 34.54 -4.64
C LEU A 133 6.01 35.49 -4.85
N GLN A 134 4.91 34.97 -5.40
CA GLN A 134 3.68 35.74 -5.61
C GLN A 134 3.08 36.26 -4.29
N ILE A 135 3.08 35.45 -3.23
CA ILE A 135 2.64 35.87 -1.90
C ILE A 135 3.50 37.03 -1.40
N SER A 136 4.84 36.93 -1.51
CA SER A 136 5.74 37.99 -1.06
C SER A 136 5.58 39.31 -1.84
N GLU A 137 5.22 39.25 -3.12
CA GLU A 137 4.95 40.46 -3.94
C GLU A 137 3.63 41.14 -3.56
N ILE A 138 2.68 40.39 -3.00
CA ILE A 138 1.41 40.93 -2.48
C ILE A 138 1.62 41.54 -1.09
N GLU A 139 2.40 40.90 -0.22
CA GLU A 139 2.65 41.38 1.15
C GLU A 139 3.55 42.63 1.20
N ASN A 140 4.33 42.90 0.15
CA ASN A 140 5.18 44.09 0.04
C ASN A 140 4.53 45.27 -0.73
N LYS A 141 3.24 45.17 -1.07
CA LYS A 141 2.42 46.25 -1.66
C LYS A 141 1.44 46.81 -0.64
#